data_AF-A0A556QUC7-F1
#
_entry.id   AF-A0A556QUC7-F1
#
_cell.length_a   1.000
_cell.length_b   1.000
_cell.length_c   1.000
_cell.angle_alpha   90.00
_cell.angle_beta   90.00
_cell.angle_gamma   90.00
#
_symmetry.space_group_name_H-M   'P 1'
#
loop_
_entity.id
_entity.type
_entity.pdbx_description
1 polymer ?
#
loop_
_entity_poly.entity_id
_entity_poly.type
_entity_poly.pdbx_seq_one_letter_code
_entity_poly.pdbx_strand_id
1 'polypeptide(L)' 'MCVSKSKLETHTRCHKRERPYECTFCTGQFKTKGGLETHTRIHTGERPFKCSYCGKKFIQSSHLTKHIRTHRE' A
#
# COMPACT_ATOMS: atom_id res chain seq x y z
N MET A 1 10.61 -4.13 26.17
CA MET A 1 11.29 -4.88 27.25
C MET A 1 10.58 -6.21 27.41
N CYS A 2 11.37 -7.26 27.64
CA CYS A 2 11.03 -8.68 27.61
C CYS A 2 9.92 -9.11 28.59
N VAL A 3 9.30 -10.27 28.34
CA VAL A 3 8.99 -11.23 29.42
C VAL A 3 9.40 -12.65 29.00
N SER A 4 10.43 -13.13 29.69
CA SER A 4 10.72 -14.51 30.11
C SER A 4 11.13 -15.61 29.12
N LYS A 5 12.42 -15.97 29.27
CA LYS A 5 13.05 -17.30 29.27
C LYS A 5 12.16 -18.52 28.94
N SER A 6 12.56 -19.23 27.88
CA SER A 6 12.54 -20.70 27.69
C SER A 6 11.90 -21.15 26.36
N LYS A 7 12.57 -20.84 25.24
CA LYS A 7 12.61 -21.60 23.97
C LYS A 7 13.21 -20.72 22.88
N LEU A 8 14.53 -20.83 22.73
CA LEU A 8 15.33 -20.06 21.77
C LEU A 8 14.92 -20.28 20.30
N GLU A 9 14.11 -21.30 20.01
CA GLU A 9 13.60 -21.62 18.66
C GLU A 9 12.34 -20.82 18.27
N THR A 10 11.63 -20.19 19.22
CA THR A 10 10.36 -19.48 18.92
C THR A 10 10.47 -17.96 18.95
N HIS A 11 11.61 -17.40 19.36
CA HIS A 11 11.82 -15.94 19.40
C HIS A 11 11.92 -15.32 17.99
N THR A 12 12.39 -16.08 17.00
CA THR A 12 12.50 -15.61 15.61
C THR A 12 11.15 -15.36 14.93
N ARG A 13 10.04 -15.87 15.49
CA ARG A 13 8.70 -15.70 14.89
C ARG A 13 8.00 -14.39 15.29
N CYS A 14 8.50 -13.67 16.29
CA CYS A 14 7.88 -12.40 16.72
C CYS A 14 8.44 -11.17 15.97
N HIS A 15 9.55 -11.33 15.24
CA HIS A 15 10.14 -10.28 14.39
C HIS A 15 9.82 -10.44 12.89
N LYS A 16 8.89 -11.32 12.49
CA LYS A 16 8.39 -11.39 11.10
C LYS A 16 7.41 -10.26 10.79
N ARG A 17 7.89 -9.00 10.83
CA ARG A 17 7.41 -7.99 9.88
C ARG A 17 8.15 -8.18 8.56
N GLU A 18 8.13 -9.39 8.01
CA GLU A 18 8.61 -9.63 6.67
C GLU A 18 7.63 -8.88 5.75
N ARG A 19 8.02 -7.67 5.37
CA ARG A 19 7.43 -6.93 4.28
C ARG A 19 8.33 -7.21 3.08
N PRO A 20 8.18 -8.38 2.42
CA PRO A 20 9.14 -8.83 1.41
C PRO A 20 9.11 -7.96 0.15
N TYR A 21 8.11 -7.09 0.02
CA TYR A 21 7.95 -6.20 -1.12
C TYR A 21 8.52 -4.82 -0.78
N GLU A 22 9.74 -4.55 -1.22
CA GLU A 22 10.36 -3.24 -1.12
C GLU A 22 10.09 -2.38 -2.36
N CYS A 23 10.00 -1.08 -2.17
CA CYS A 23 9.92 -0.13 -3.26
C CYS A 23 11.32 0.15 -3.83
N THR A 24 11.44 0.15 -5.15
CA THR A 24 12.71 0.48 -5.81
C THR A 24 13.02 1.97 -5.83
N PHE A 25 12.01 2.82 -5.61
CA PHE A 25 12.14 4.28 -5.64
C PHE A 25 12.32 4.90 -4.24
N CYS A 26 12.02 4.15 -3.17
CA CYS A 26 12.17 4.62 -1.79
C CYS A 26 12.31 3.46 -0.81
N THR A 27 12.66 3.72 0.44
CA THR A 27 12.80 2.69 1.50
C THR A 27 11.45 2.13 2.00
N GLY A 28 10.37 2.36 1.26
CA GLY A 28 9.03 1.88 1.59
C GLY A 28 8.92 0.37 1.46
N GLN A 29 8.45 -0.29 2.52
CA GLN A 29 8.22 -1.74 2.54
C GLN A 29 6.73 -2.05 2.68
N PHE A 30 6.27 -3.06 1.95
CA PHE A 30 4.86 -3.45 1.84
C PHE A 30 4.67 -4.93 2.20
N LYS A 31 3.51 -5.22 2.80
CA LYS A 31 3.13 -6.60 3.18
C LYS A 31 2.67 -7.43 1.97
N THR A 32 2.19 -6.77 0.91
CA THR A 32 1.61 -7.41 -0.28
C THR A 32 2.16 -6.78 -1.55
N LYS A 33 2.24 -7.58 -2.62
CA LYS A 33 2.65 -7.11 -3.95
C LYS A 33 1.73 -6.01 -4.48
N GLY A 34 0.40 -6.18 -4.38
CA GLY A 34 -0.55 -5.16 -4.83
C GLY A 34 -0.46 -3.83 -4.06
N GLY A 35 -0.04 -3.88 -2.79
CA GLY A 35 0.26 -2.68 -2.00
C GLY A 35 1.49 -1.94 -2.52
N LEU A 36 2.56 -2.69 -2.85
CA LEU A 36 3.74 -2.15 -3.52
C LEU A 36 3.39 -1.60 -4.91
N GLU A 37 2.68 -2.32 -5.76
CA GLU A 37 2.29 -1.88 -7.11
C GLU A 37 1.43 -0.61 -7.08
N THR A 38 0.49 -0.52 -6.13
CA THR A 38 -0.30 0.70 -5.96
C THR A 38 0.56 1.86 -5.46
N HIS A 39 1.55 1.57 -4.61
CA HIS A 39 2.51 2.56 -4.16
C HIS A 39 3.44 3.03 -5.28
N THR A 40 3.97 2.14 -6.13
CA THR A 40 4.89 2.53 -7.21
C THR A 40 4.26 3.51 -8.19
N ARG A 41 2.93 3.46 -8.37
CA ARG A 41 2.18 4.46 -9.15
C ARG A 41 2.33 5.90 -8.64
N ILE A 42 2.66 6.11 -7.37
CA ILE A 42 2.94 7.48 -6.86
C ILE A 42 4.24 8.03 -7.45
N HIS A 43 5.22 7.16 -7.72
CA HIS A 43 6.53 7.55 -8.25
C HIS A 43 6.48 7.69 -9.76
N THR A 44 5.78 6.79 -10.45
CA THR A 44 5.62 6.86 -11.92
C THR A 44 4.59 7.90 -12.36
N GLY A 45 3.76 8.38 -11.43
CA GLY A 45 2.65 9.29 -11.73
C GLY A 45 1.48 8.61 -12.48
N GLU A 46 1.48 7.29 -12.58
CA GLU A 46 0.44 6.55 -13.29
C GLU A 46 -0.90 6.64 -12.55
N ARG A 47 -1.93 7.12 -13.26
CA ARG A 47 -3.28 7.30 -12.71
C ARG A 47 -4.30 6.66 -13.65
N PRO A 48 -4.49 5.34 -13.57
CA PRO A 48 -5.33 4.60 -14.51
C PRO A 48 -6.82 4.90 -14.35
N PHE A 49 -7.25 5.40 -13.19
CA PHE A 49 -8.66 5.62 -12.90
C PHE A 49 -9.07 7.05 -13.23
N LYS A 50 -9.73 7.26 -14.38
CA LYS A 50 -10.23 8.57 -14.81
C LYS A 50 -11.70 8.77 -14.41
N CYS A 51 -12.02 9.92 -13.86
CA CYS A 51 -13.39 10.36 -13.64
C CYS A 51 -14.07 10.71 -14.96
N SER A 52 -15.25 10.13 -15.21
CA SER A 52 -16.05 10.40 -16.40
C SER A 52 -16.69 11.80 -16.40
N TYR A 53 -16.96 12.37 -15.22
CA TYR A 53 -17.63 13.68 -15.11
C TYR A 53 -16.70 14.86 -15.35
N CYS A 54 -15.50 14.85 -14.76
CA CYS A 54 -14.58 15.99 -14.81
C CYS A 54 -13.17 15.65 -15.34
N GLY A 55 -12.93 14.41 -15.75
CA GLY A 55 -11.65 13.97 -16.29
C GLY A 55 -10.50 13.84 -15.27
N LYS A 56 -10.72 14.15 -13.98
CA LYS A 56 -9.70 13.97 -12.92
C LYS A 56 -9.25 12.51 -12.81
N LYS A 57 -7.93 12.29 -12.69
CA LYS A 57 -7.33 10.94 -12.62
C LYS A 57 -6.88 10.58 -11.20
N PHE A 58 -7.07 9.32 -10.82
CA PHE A 58 -6.78 8.74 -9.51
C PHE A 58 -5.87 7.51 -9.63
N ILE A 59 -5.07 7.27 -8.58
CA ILE A 59 -4.16 6.12 -8.49
C ILE A 59 -4.90 4.84 -8.08
N GLN A 60 -5.99 4.98 -7.32
CA GLN A 60 -6.80 3.88 -6.78
C GLN A 60 -8.27 4.03 -7.18
N SER A 61 -8.93 2.90 -7.44
CA SER A 61 -10.35 2.84 -7.76
C SER A 61 -11.22 3.34 -6.60
N SER A 62 -10.87 3.00 -5.37
CA SER A 62 -11.57 3.44 -4.15
C SER A 62 -11.65 4.97 -4.04
N HIS A 63 -10.58 5.68 -4.43
CA HIS A 63 -10.54 7.13 -4.46
C HIS A 63 -11.44 7.69 -5.57
N LEU A 64 -11.44 7.07 -6.76
CA LEU A 64 -12.36 7.44 -7.83
C LEU A 64 -13.82 7.24 -7.40
N THR A 65 -14.17 6.11 -6.79
CA THR A 65 -15.54 5.84 -6.33
C THR A 65 -16.02 6.87 -5.31
N LYS A 66 -15.17 7.24 -4.35
CA LYS A 66 -15.48 8.31 -3.40
C LYS A 66 -15.65 9.66 -4.10
N HIS A 67 -14.77 9.97 -5.05
CA HIS A 67 -14.85 11.20 -5.83
C HIS A 67 -16.09 11.30 -6.71
N ILE A 68 -16.54 10.21 -7.34
CA ILE A 68 -17.75 10.22 -8.18
C ILE A 68 -18.98 10.63 -7.36
N ARG A 69 -19.01 10.34 -6.05
CA ARG A 69 -20.10 10.77 -5.17
C ARG A 69 -20.20 12.29 -5.06
N THR A 70 -19.08 13.01 -5.20
CA THR A 70 -19.05 14.48 -5.15
C THR A 70 -19.57 15.16 -6.40
N HIS A 71 -19.95 14.41 -7.43
CA HIS A 71 -20.63 14.93 -8.63
C HIS A 71 -22.13 14.64 -8.62
N ARG A 72 -22.59 13.89 -7.61
CA ARG A 72 -24.01 13.51 -7.45
C ARG A 72 -24.68 14.31 -6.33
N GLU A 73 -23.99 15.32 -5.81
CA GLU A 73 -24.48 16.33 -4.89
C GLU A 73 -24.79 17.63 -5.64
#